data_AF-A0A8C7XD13-F1
#
_entry.id   AF-A0A8C7XD13-F1
#
_cell.length_a   1.000
_cell.length_b   1.000
_cell.length_c   1.000
_cell.angle_alpha   90.00
_cell.angle_beta   90.00
_cell.angle_gamma   90.00
#
_symmetry.space_group_name_H-M   'P 1'
#
loop_
_entity.id
_entity.type
_entity.pdbx_description
1 polymer ?
#
loop_
_entity_poly.entity_id
_entity_poly.type
_entity_poly.pdbx_seq_one_letter_code
_entity_poly.pdbx_strand_id
1 'polypeptide(L)'
;MLILLFSAISFCFVSNWMLVYLFPAHGQQPIIFNELCAMKADPGPCKAIKDRYFFNVSTARCEEFEYGGCSGNSNNFVTLQECEETCVVSDEKNPCHLEEAPGPCRGLLSRYFFDSKTHQCRRFFYGGCFGNANNFWSMAECQAKCQNPGPTDVVEVVEPTNLHMRQEGKKETSSAAPQVSTRAPRRFSFVQPVVASGLTPADICLSPVDPGDCDGQERRYFYDPKAKRCYSFLYTGCGGNKNNFRIRKHCVHKCVLPRRGFNLSKTMIRIRKKNVDSIVNLDA
;
A
#
# COMPACT_ATOMS: atom_id res chain seq x y z
N MET A 1 -59.48 8.80 42.67
CA MET A 1 -58.32 9.52 42.11
C MET A 1 -57.08 8.86 42.70
N LEU A 2 -56.20 8.16 41.95
CA LEU A 2 -55.22 8.68 40.95
C LEU A 2 -54.27 9.73 41.60
N ILE A 3 -52.93 9.63 41.62
CA ILE A 3 -51.89 8.75 41.01
C ILE A 3 -50.76 8.66 42.08
N LEU A 4 -50.27 7.50 42.57
CA LEU A 4 -49.16 6.63 42.07
C LEU A 4 -47.83 7.38 41.77
N LEU A 5 -46.59 6.87 41.84
CA LEU A 5 -45.81 5.75 42.45
C LEU A 5 -44.31 6.22 42.35
N PHE A 6 -43.23 5.64 42.91
CA PHE A 6 -42.91 4.40 43.67
C PHE A 6 -41.63 4.65 44.51
N SER A 7 -41.12 3.67 45.27
CA SER A 7 -39.81 3.66 45.96
C SER A 7 -38.74 2.90 45.19
N ALA A 8 -37.49 3.39 45.15
CA ALA A 8 -36.36 2.68 44.53
C ALA A 8 -35.70 1.70 45.52
N ILE A 9 -35.90 0.40 45.29
CA ILE A 9 -35.30 -0.69 46.08
C ILE A 9 -34.00 -1.15 45.39
N SER A 10 -32.97 -1.45 46.18
CA SER A 10 -31.73 -2.05 45.68
C SER A 10 -31.92 -3.53 45.36
N PHE A 11 -31.61 -3.94 44.12
CA PHE A 11 -31.48 -5.35 43.74
C PHE A 11 -30.30 -5.53 42.77
N CYS A 12 -29.30 -6.30 43.20
CA CYS A 12 -28.45 -7.05 42.29
C CYS A 12 -29.13 -8.40 42.02
N PHE A 13 -29.28 -8.83 40.77
CA PHE A 13 -29.20 -10.26 40.38
C PHE A 13 -29.06 -10.47 38.86
N VAL A 14 -28.06 -11.28 38.52
CA VAL A 14 -27.77 -12.14 37.35
C VAL A 14 -28.49 -12.03 35.98
N SER A 15 -27.65 -12.34 34.97
CA SER A 15 -27.91 -13.14 33.75
C SER A 15 -28.65 -12.55 32.54
N ASN A 16 -27.81 -12.16 31.56
CA ASN A 16 -27.83 -12.63 30.16
C ASN A 16 -29.04 -12.29 29.27
N TRP A 17 -28.93 -11.19 28.51
CA TRP A 17 -29.42 -11.12 27.13
C TRP A 17 -28.49 -10.24 26.28
N MET A 18 -27.85 -10.88 25.30
CA MET A 18 -27.49 -10.38 23.97
C MET A 18 -27.56 -8.85 23.73
N LEU A 19 -26.43 -8.15 23.90
CA LEU A 19 -26.15 -6.91 23.17
C LEU A 19 -24.76 -6.95 22.56
N VAL A 20 -24.74 -7.17 21.24
CA VAL A 20 -23.56 -7.12 20.40
C VAL A 20 -23.14 -5.66 20.27
N TYR A 21 -22.21 -5.21 21.13
CA TYR A 21 -21.54 -3.94 20.90
C TYR A 21 -20.51 -4.12 19.79
N LEU A 22 -20.97 -3.81 18.57
CA LEU A 22 -20.16 -3.63 17.37
C LEU A 22 -19.08 -2.59 17.64
N PHE A 23 -17.84 -3.05 17.81
CA PHE A 23 -16.69 -2.21 17.48
C PHE A 23 -16.59 -2.13 15.95
N PRO A 24 -16.67 -0.94 15.33
CA PRO A 24 -16.47 -0.81 13.90
C PRO A 24 -15.07 -1.30 13.51
N ALA A 25 -14.98 -1.88 12.32
CA ALA A 25 -13.74 -2.46 11.83
C ALA A 25 -12.62 -1.42 11.66
N HIS A 26 -11.39 -1.92 11.74
CA HIS A 26 -10.17 -1.40 11.11
C HIS A 26 -10.31 -0.07 10.37
N GLY A 27 -9.77 1.00 10.95
CA GLY A 27 -9.57 2.26 10.24
C GLY A 27 -8.61 2.07 9.06
N GLN A 28 -9.18 1.80 7.88
CA GLN A 28 -8.47 1.96 6.61
C GLN A 28 -8.17 3.46 6.46
N GLN A 29 -6.90 3.82 6.61
CA GLN A 29 -6.42 5.10 6.08
C GLN A 29 -6.68 5.11 4.57
N PRO A 30 -7.21 6.20 4.00
CA PRO A 30 -7.48 6.29 2.56
C PRO A 30 -6.19 6.01 1.79
N ILE A 31 -6.26 5.13 0.79
CA ILE A 31 -5.11 4.75 -0.02
C ILE A 31 -4.92 5.81 -1.11
N ILE A 32 -3.95 6.71 -0.90
CA ILE A 32 -3.82 7.93 -1.71
C ILE A 32 -3.11 7.59 -3.02
N PHE A 33 -3.84 7.71 -4.14
CA PHE A 33 -3.46 7.21 -5.47
C PHE A 33 -2.13 7.71 -6.05
N ASN A 34 -1.63 8.86 -5.60
CA ASN A 34 -0.44 9.49 -6.17
C ASN A 34 0.28 10.31 -5.09
N GLU A 35 1.61 10.34 -5.10
CA GLU A 35 2.39 11.17 -4.15
C GLU A 35 2.04 12.66 -4.26
N LEU A 36 1.56 13.14 -5.42
CA LEU A 36 1.08 14.53 -5.51
C LEU A 36 -0.15 14.78 -4.63
N CYS A 37 -1.10 13.84 -4.58
CA CYS A 37 -2.32 13.96 -3.78
C CYS A 37 -2.03 13.97 -2.26
N ALA A 38 -0.79 13.65 -1.86
CA ALA A 38 -0.32 13.74 -0.48
C ALA A 38 -0.03 15.17 0.00
N MET A 39 0.31 16.05 -0.94
CA MET A 39 0.83 17.38 -0.62
C MET A 39 -0.29 18.27 -0.10
N LYS A 40 0.03 19.22 0.77
CA LYS A 40 -0.96 20.23 1.20
C LYS A 40 -1.24 21.19 0.03
N ALA A 41 -2.43 21.81 0.04
CA ALA A 41 -2.68 23.01 -0.76
C ALA A 41 -1.54 24.02 -0.56
N ASP A 42 -1.01 24.57 -1.65
CA ASP A 42 0.05 25.58 -1.65
C ASP A 42 -0.36 26.74 -2.56
N PRO A 43 -0.82 27.87 -1.96
CA PRO A 43 -1.17 29.08 -2.71
C PRO A 43 0.01 29.68 -3.48
N GLY A 44 1.25 29.40 -3.09
CA GLY A 44 2.43 30.08 -3.61
C GLY A 44 2.53 31.56 -3.18
N PRO A 45 3.56 32.30 -3.66
CA PRO A 45 3.84 33.66 -3.21
C PRO A 45 3.12 34.77 -3.99
N CYS A 46 2.45 34.43 -5.10
CA CYS A 46 1.71 35.40 -5.91
C CYS A 46 0.33 35.71 -5.31
N LYS A 47 -0.30 36.81 -5.77
CA LYS A 47 -1.55 37.35 -5.20
C LYS A 47 -2.73 37.38 -6.19
N ALA A 48 -2.73 36.52 -7.20
CA ALA A 48 -3.94 36.31 -8.00
C ALA A 48 -4.91 35.43 -7.20
N ILE A 49 -6.21 35.70 -7.26
CA ILE A 49 -7.22 34.80 -6.74
C ILE A 49 -7.61 33.87 -7.90
N LYS A 50 -7.33 32.57 -7.75
CA LYS A 50 -7.72 31.53 -8.70
C LYS A 50 -8.26 30.35 -7.92
N ASP A 51 -9.53 30.06 -8.10
CA ASP A 51 -10.16 28.90 -7.50
C ASP A 51 -9.57 27.64 -8.13
N ARG A 52 -9.10 26.72 -7.28
CA ARG A 52 -8.43 25.47 -7.65
C ARG A 52 -8.84 24.38 -6.69
N TYR A 53 -8.70 23.13 -7.11
CA TYR A 53 -8.98 21.96 -6.29
C TYR A 53 -7.69 21.30 -5.82
N PHE A 54 -7.66 20.79 -4.60
CA PHE A 54 -6.61 19.93 -4.07
C PHE A 54 -7.24 18.73 -3.35
N PHE A 55 -6.56 17.60 -3.32
CA PHE A 55 -6.99 16.47 -2.51
C PHE A 55 -6.59 16.66 -1.05
N ASN A 56 -7.57 16.80 -0.15
CA ASN A 56 -7.35 16.85 1.28
C ASN A 56 -7.30 15.44 1.87
N VAL A 57 -6.08 15.03 2.25
CA VAL A 57 -5.77 13.72 2.83
C VAL A 57 -6.48 13.43 4.16
N SER A 58 -6.96 14.46 4.87
CA SER A 58 -7.59 14.34 6.19
C SER A 58 -9.07 14.03 6.10
N THR A 59 -9.74 14.55 5.07
CA THR A 59 -11.17 14.34 4.76
C THR A 59 -11.39 13.29 3.67
N ALA A 60 -10.30 12.90 2.97
CA ALA A 60 -10.29 12.01 1.81
C ALA A 60 -11.10 12.53 0.61
N ARG A 61 -11.13 13.85 0.41
CA ARG A 61 -11.93 14.53 -0.62
C ARG A 61 -11.12 15.57 -1.38
N CYS A 62 -11.56 15.87 -2.60
CA CYS A 62 -11.12 17.04 -3.32
C CYS A 62 -11.87 18.28 -2.78
N GLU A 63 -11.12 19.32 -2.43
CA GLU A 63 -11.60 20.55 -1.79
C GLU A 63 -11.05 21.77 -2.52
N GLU A 64 -11.78 22.88 -2.46
CA GLU A 64 -11.39 24.15 -3.10
C GLU A 64 -10.35 24.91 -2.26
N PHE A 65 -9.44 25.61 -2.93
CA PHE A 65 -8.49 26.55 -2.33
C PHE A 65 -8.13 27.69 -3.29
N GLU A 66 -7.76 28.85 -2.71
CA GLU A 66 -7.24 29.98 -3.48
C GLU A 66 -5.77 29.74 -3.87
N TYR A 67 -5.49 29.64 -5.17
CA TYR A 67 -4.14 29.58 -5.70
C TYR A 67 -3.67 30.96 -6.16
N GLY A 68 -2.60 31.46 -5.53
CA GLY A 68 -1.94 32.75 -5.79
C GLY A 68 -1.48 32.97 -7.23
N GLY A 69 -1.42 31.91 -8.04
CA GLY A 69 -1.22 31.96 -9.49
C GLY A 69 0.21 31.78 -9.97
N CYS A 70 1.18 31.56 -9.07
CA CYS A 70 2.54 31.13 -9.38
C CYS A 70 3.12 30.23 -8.28
N SER A 71 4.17 29.45 -8.60
CA SER A 71 4.74 28.42 -7.74
C SER A 71 3.69 27.36 -7.35
N GLY A 72 3.50 27.06 -6.06
CA GLY A 72 2.64 25.98 -5.62
C GLY A 72 3.29 24.60 -5.78
N ASN A 73 2.49 23.55 -5.60
CA ASN A 73 2.86 22.17 -5.87
C ASN A 73 1.80 21.46 -6.73
N SER A 74 2.04 20.19 -7.07
CA SER A 74 1.21 19.42 -8.00
C SER A 74 -0.18 18.98 -7.47
N ASN A 75 -0.50 19.19 -6.19
CA ASN A 75 -1.87 19.00 -5.68
C ASN A 75 -2.72 20.26 -5.98
N ASN A 76 -2.89 20.56 -7.27
CA ASN A 76 -3.47 21.80 -7.74
C ASN A 76 -4.12 21.61 -9.12
N PHE A 77 -5.41 21.28 -9.10
CA PHE A 77 -6.23 20.93 -10.25
C PHE A 77 -7.17 22.07 -10.64
N VAL A 78 -7.50 22.17 -11.93
CA VAL A 78 -8.40 23.21 -12.44
C VAL A 78 -9.86 22.88 -12.18
N THR A 79 -10.22 21.59 -12.18
CA THR A 79 -11.61 21.13 -11.93
C THR A 79 -11.68 20.09 -10.82
N LEU A 80 -12.85 19.99 -10.18
CA LEU A 80 -13.12 18.95 -9.20
C LEU A 80 -12.92 17.56 -9.82
N GLN A 81 -13.45 17.35 -11.04
CA GLN A 81 -13.33 16.09 -11.78
C GLN A 81 -11.87 15.69 -12.02
N GLU A 82 -11.00 16.62 -12.43
CA GLU A 82 -9.56 16.33 -12.63
C GLU A 82 -8.89 15.86 -11.32
N CYS A 83 -9.23 16.49 -10.20
CA CYS A 83 -8.77 16.09 -8.87
C CYS A 83 -9.30 14.70 -8.48
N GLU A 84 -10.61 14.46 -8.61
CA GLU A 84 -11.24 13.19 -8.24
C GLU A 84 -10.77 12.04 -9.13
N GLU A 85 -10.59 12.29 -10.43
CA GLU A 85 -10.05 11.30 -11.37
C GLU A 85 -8.64 10.87 -10.99
N THR A 86 -7.80 11.82 -10.57
CA THR A 86 -6.40 11.62 -10.18
C THR A 86 -6.21 11.05 -8.77
N CYS A 87 -7.06 11.46 -7.81
CA CYS A 87 -6.80 11.25 -6.38
C CYS A 87 -7.83 10.39 -5.63
N VAL A 88 -9.08 10.26 -6.11
CA VAL A 88 -10.15 9.54 -5.40
C VAL A 88 -10.30 8.09 -5.87
N VAL A 89 -10.10 7.15 -4.94
CA VAL A 89 -10.31 5.70 -5.15
C VAL A 89 -11.79 5.37 -5.17
N SER A 90 -12.31 5.08 -6.36
CA SER A 90 -13.59 4.38 -6.55
C SER A 90 -13.36 2.89 -6.84
N ASP A 91 -14.24 2.02 -6.35
CA ASP A 91 -14.17 0.57 -6.59
C ASP A 91 -14.30 0.18 -8.08
N GLU A 92 -14.87 1.06 -8.89
CA GLU A 92 -14.99 0.96 -10.34
C GLU A 92 -13.63 1.06 -11.06
N LYS A 93 -12.64 1.72 -10.47
CA LYS A 93 -11.29 1.86 -11.05
C LYS A 93 -10.44 0.67 -10.65
N ASN A 94 -10.21 -0.25 -11.58
CA ASN A 94 -9.31 -1.38 -11.39
C ASN A 94 -7.86 -0.88 -11.09
N PRO A 95 -7.33 -1.11 -9.87
CA PRO A 95 -6.03 -0.54 -9.46
C PRO A 95 -4.83 -1.25 -10.10
N CYS A 96 -5.04 -2.41 -10.71
CA CYS A 96 -3.98 -3.30 -11.18
C CYS A 96 -3.21 -2.74 -12.40
N HIS A 97 -3.67 -1.65 -13.02
CA HIS A 97 -2.94 -0.98 -14.10
C HIS A 97 -1.83 -0.03 -13.60
N LEU A 98 -1.85 0.35 -12.32
CA LEU A 98 -0.90 1.30 -11.73
C LEU A 98 0.45 0.63 -11.43
N GLU A 99 1.55 1.39 -11.47
CA GLU A 99 2.87 0.89 -11.03
C GLU A 99 2.96 0.80 -9.50
N GLU A 100 4.01 0.17 -8.94
CA GLU A 100 4.22 0.19 -7.49
C GLU A 100 4.53 1.60 -6.96
N ALA A 101 3.89 2.00 -5.86
CA ALA A 101 4.13 3.28 -5.21
C ALA A 101 4.65 3.08 -3.77
N PRO A 102 5.98 3.08 -3.56
CA PRO A 102 6.55 3.04 -2.21
C PRO A 102 6.10 4.19 -1.33
N GLY A 103 5.87 5.39 -1.88
CA GLY A 103 5.55 6.58 -1.09
C GLY A 103 6.78 7.20 -0.42
N PRO A 104 6.69 8.44 0.08
CA PRO A 104 7.81 9.20 0.62
C PRO A 104 8.14 8.84 2.09
N CYS A 105 7.23 8.14 2.78
CA CYS A 105 7.49 7.63 4.12
C CYS A 105 8.57 6.54 4.10
N ARG A 106 9.39 6.49 5.16
CA ARG A 106 10.55 5.56 5.26
C ARG A 106 10.23 4.26 6.00
N GLY A 107 8.97 3.83 5.97
CA GLY A 107 8.58 2.49 6.40
C GLY A 107 9.09 1.42 5.45
N LEU A 108 9.11 0.17 5.92
CA LEU A 108 9.45 -1.01 5.12
C LEU A 108 8.33 -2.05 5.26
N LEU A 109 7.08 -1.61 5.04
CA LEU A 109 5.91 -2.46 5.11
C LEU A 109 5.93 -3.38 3.89
N SER A 110 6.01 -4.69 4.13
CA SER A 110 5.90 -5.68 3.05
C SER A 110 4.47 -5.67 2.51
N ARG A 111 4.31 -5.26 1.26
CA ARG A 111 3.03 -5.22 0.54
C ARG A 111 3.16 -5.91 -0.81
N TYR A 112 2.05 -6.14 -1.48
CA TYR A 112 1.99 -6.76 -2.79
C TYR A 112 1.34 -5.80 -3.80
N PHE A 113 1.82 -5.81 -5.03
CA PHE A 113 1.26 -5.07 -6.16
C PHE A 113 1.20 -6.01 -7.36
N PHE A 114 0.32 -5.75 -8.30
CA PHE A 114 0.28 -6.43 -9.58
C PHE A 114 1.18 -5.71 -10.58
N ASP A 115 2.24 -6.39 -11.01
CA ASP A 115 3.13 -5.94 -12.08
C ASP A 115 2.46 -6.23 -13.43
N SER A 116 1.87 -5.19 -14.02
CA SER A 116 1.14 -5.26 -15.29
C SER A 116 2.02 -5.66 -16.48
N LYS A 117 3.35 -5.53 -16.38
CA LYS A 117 4.31 -5.90 -17.44
C LYS A 117 4.64 -7.39 -17.40
N THR A 118 4.55 -8.04 -16.24
CA THR A 118 4.78 -9.49 -16.07
C THR A 118 3.52 -10.29 -15.73
N HIS A 119 2.36 -9.61 -15.67
CA HIS A 119 1.06 -10.12 -15.22
C HIS A 119 1.11 -10.87 -13.88
N GLN A 120 2.00 -10.45 -12.98
CA GLN A 120 2.29 -11.14 -11.72
C GLN A 120 2.12 -10.25 -10.50
N CYS A 121 1.46 -10.79 -9.48
CA CYS A 121 1.51 -10.20 -8.14
C CYS A 121 2.92 -10.36 -7.56
N ARG A 122 3.54 -9.24 -7.18
CA ARG A 122 4.92 -9.16 -6.70
C ARG A 122 4.97 -8.40 -5.38
N ARG A 123 5.97 -8.73 -4.56
CA ARG A 123 6.19 -8.10 -3.25
C ARG A 123 7.03 -6.84 -3.41
N PHE A 124 6.58 -5.71 -2.86
CA PHE A 124 7.33 -4.47 -2.75
C PHE A 124 7.43 -3.99 -1.29
N PHE A 125 8.16 -2.90 -1.06
CA PHE A 125 8.23 -2.23 0.23
C PHE A 125 7.46 -0.91 0.16
N TYR A 126 6.33 -0.86 0.86
CA TYR A 126 5.56 0.35 1.06
C TYR A 126 6.11 1.14 2.25
N GLY A 127 6.29 2.44 2.04
CA GLY A 127 6.74 3.43 3.00
C GLY A 127 5.77 3.66 4.16
N GLY A 128 4.49 3.31 4.00
CA GLY A 128 3.47 3.43 5.04
C GLY A 128 2.65 4.72 4.96
N CYS A 129 2.92 5.61 4.01
CA CYS A 129 2.04 6.71 3.63
C CYS A 129 2.15 6.97 2.13
N PHE A 130 1.08 7.54 1.55
CA PHE A 130 1.04 8.08 0.19
C PHE A 130 1.55 7.13 -0.91
N GLY A 131 0.97 5.94 -0.96
CA GLY A 131 1.11 5.00 -2.07
C GLY A 131 -0.25 4.57 -2.59
N ASN A 132 -0.30 4.20 -3.86
CA ASN A 132 -1.53 3.97 -4.62
C ASN A 132 -2.26 2.66 -4.26
N ALA A 133 -3.43 2.44 -4.86
CA ALA A 133 -4.29 1.30 -4.58
C ALA A 133 -3.79 -0.05 -5.12
N ASN A 134 -2.69 -0.09 -5.90
CA ASN A 134 -2.02 -1.34 -6.25
C ASN A 134 -1.12 -1.80 -5.09
N ASN A 135 -1.74 -1.99 -3.91
CA ASN A 135 -1.05 -2.09 -2.63
C ASN A 135 -1.83 -2.98 -1.64
N PHE A 136 -1.76 -4.28 -1.91
CA PHE A 136 -2.45 -5.33 -1.18
C PHE A 136 -1.64 -5.82 0.02
N TRP A 137 -2.32 -6.27 1.08
CA TRP A 137 -1.67 -6.83 2.27
C TRP A 137 -1.13 -8.23 2.05
N SER A 138 -1.80 -9.02 1.19
CA SER A 138 -1.42 -10.39 0.90
C SER A 138 -1.26 -10.66 -0.60
N MET A 139 -0.49 -11.71 -0.93
CA MET A 139 -0.40 -12.20 -2.30
C MET A 139 -1.79 -12.62 -2.82
N ALA A 140 -2.53 -13.41 -2.04
CA ALA A 140 -3.84 -13.93 -2.44
C ALA A 140 -4.87 -12.82 -2.75
N GLU A 141 -4.88 -11.75 -1.97
CA GLU A 141 -5.71 -10.56 -2.21
C GLU A 141 -5.37 -9.87 -3.55
N CYS A 142 -4.08 -9.66 -3.82
CA CYS A 142 -3.62 -9.14 -5.12
C CYS A 142 -4.07 -10.05 -6.27
N GLN A 143 -3.89 -11.37 -6.13
CA GLN A 143 -4.23 -12.32 -7.19
C GLN A 143 -5.74 -12.39 -7.44
N ALA A 144 -6.56 -12.35 -6.39
CA ALA A 144 -8.01 -12.33 -6.48
C ALA A 144 -8.56 -11.02 -7.08
N LYS A 145 -7.89 -9.87 -6.87
CA LYS A 145 -8.31 -8.60 -7.49
C LYS A 145 -7.78 -8.41 -8.91
N CYS A 146 -6.58 -8.93 -9.23
CA CYS A 146 -5.85 -8.59 -10.47
C CYS A 146 -5.58 -9.73 -11.46
N GLN A 147 -5.41 -10.97 -11.00
CA GLN A 147 -5.08 -12.11 -11.88
C GLN A 147 -6.31 -12.91 -12.28
N ASN A 148 -7.20 -13.13 -11.31
CA ASN A 148 -8.49 -13.76 -11.50
C ASN A 148 -9.58 -12.74 -11.15
N PRO A 149 -9.89 -11.74 -12.01
CA PRO A 149 -11.23 -11.22 -11.97
C PRO A 149 -12.14 -12.45 -12.15
N GLY A 150 -12.94 -12.76 -11.12
CA GLY A 150 -14.02 -13.74 -11.29
C GLY A 150 -14.88 -13.34 -12.49
N PRO A 151 -15.72 -14.22 -13.03
CA PRO A 151 -16.64 -13.83 -14.09
C PRO A 151 -17.46 -12.65 -13.58
N THR A 152 -17.06 -11.44 -13.98
CA THR A 152 -17.85 -10.23 -13.82
C THR A 152 -19.13 -10.55 -14.55
N ASP A 153 -20.26 -10.45 -13.87
CA ASP A 153 -21.56 -10.64 -14.50
C ASP A 153 -21.60 -9.75 -15.75
N VAL A 154 -21.38 -10.39 -16.90
CA VAL A 154 -21.64 -9.80 -18.19
C VAL A 154 -23.15 -9.66 -18.19
N VAL A 155 -23.60 -8.47 -17.79
CA VAL A 155 -24.95 -8.01 -18.04
C VAL A 155 -25.09 -8.07 -19.55
N GLU A 156 -25.62 -9.19 -20.01
CA GLU A 156 -25.93 -9.46 -21.40
C GLU A 156 -26.90 -8.36 -21.82
N VAL A 157 -26.39 -7.37 -22.56
CA VAL A 157 -27.20 -6.29 -23.11
C VAL A 157 -28.01 -6.89 -24.25
N VAL A 158 -29.10 -7.56 -23.87
CA VAL A 158 -30.12 -8.05 -24.79
C VAL A 158 -30.75 -6.84 -25.46
N GLU A 159 -30.50 -6.67 -26.76
CA GLU A 159 -31.15 -5.65 -27.58
C GLU A 159 -32.68 -5.80 -27.57
N PRO A 160 -33.44 -4.71 -27.34
CA PRO A 160 -34.82 -4.61 -27.78
C PRO A 160 -34.86 -3.87 -29.11
N THR A 161 -35.42 -4.52 -30.13
CA THR A 161 -35.51 -3.97 -31.49
C THR A 161 -36.59 -2.88 -31.64
N ASN A 162 -36.28 -1.92 -32.53
CA ASN A 162 -37.17 -1.35 -33.56
C ASN A 162 -38.04 -0.08 -33.34
N LEU A 163 -37.78 0.88 -34.25
CA LEU A 163 -38.72 1.68 -35.08
C LEU A 163 -39.40 2.95 -34.51
N HIS A 164 -38.83 4.11 -34.88
CA HIS A 164 -39.55 5.07 -35.74
C HIS A 164 -38.63 5.99 -36.58
N MET A 165 -39.11 6.41 -37.77
CA MET A 165 -38.36 7.22 -38.74
C MET A 165 -38.66 8.73 -38.62
N ARG A 166 -37.69 9.60 -39.00
CA ARG A 166 -37.87 10.51 -40.16
C ARG A 166 -36.54 11.09 -40.69
N GLN A 167 -36.55 11.46 -41.98
CA GLN A 167 -35.48 12.09 -42.76
C GLN A 167 -35.43 13.62 -42.45
N GLU A 168 -34.44 14.45 -42.85
CA GLU A 168 -34.01 14.78 -44.22
C GLU A 168 -32.54 15.26 -44.31
N GLY A 169 -31.97 15.13 -45.51
CA GLY A 169 -30.54 15.12 -45.80
C GLY A 169 -29.77 16.43 -46.02
N LYS A 170 -28.45 16.26 -46.24
CA LYS A 170 -27.73 16.90 -47.35
C LYS A 170 -26.32 16.32 -47.59
N LYS A 171 -26.01 16.08 -48.87
CA LYS A 171 -24.72 16.09 -49.59
C LYS A 171 -23.41 15.83 -48.82
N GLU A 172 -22.64 14.77 -49.09
CA GLU A 172 -21.86 14.42 -50.32
C GLU A 172 -20.38 14.87 -50.30
N THR A 173 -19.50 13.91 -50.63
CA THR A 173 -18.25 14.06 -51.42
C THR A 173 -16.89 14.28 -50.72
N SER A 174 -16.17 13.16 -50.54
CA SER A 174 -14.73 12.94 -50.88
C SER A 174 -13.63 13.76 -50.14
N SER A 175 -12.35 13.40 -50.06
CA SER A 175 -11.54 12.26 -50.58
C SER A 175 -10.19 12.18 -49.81
N ALA A 176 -9.40 11.13 -50.09
CA ALA A 176 -7.93 11.07 -50.03
C ALA A 176 -7.19 11.08 -48.66
N ALA A 177 -6.59 9.93 -48.34
CA ALA A 177 -5.23 9.83 -47.78
C ALA A 177 -4.18 10.19 -48.89
N PRO A 178 -2.84 10.32 -48.67
CA PRO A 178 -2.04 9.66 -47.63
C PRO A 178 -0.77 10.42 -47.12
N GLN A 179 0.08 9.68 -46.39
CA GLN A 179 1.56 9.72 -46.34
C GLN A 179 2.21 9.94 -44.96
N VAL A 180 3.17 9.06 -44.68
CA VAL A 180 4.02 9.00 -43.48
C VAL A 180 5.39 9.56 -43.84
N SER A 181 6.07 10.26 -42.92
CA SER A 181 7.48 10.63 -43.09
C SER A 181 8.32 10.18 -41.90
N THR A 182 9.30 9.32 -42.17
CA THR A 182 10.22 8.75 -41.18
C THR A 182 11.48 9.61 -41.04
N ARG A 183 11.99 9.78 -39.82
CA ARG A 183 13.33 10.34 -39.57
C ARG A 183 14.11 9.49 -38.59
N ALA A 184 15.36 9.19 -38.94
CA ALA A 184 16.22 8.23 -38.23
C ALA A 184 16.84 8.80 -36.94
N PRO A 185 17.14 7.94 -35.94
CA PRO A 185 17.76 8.36 -34.68
C PRO A 185 19.28 8.58 -34.82
N ARG A 186 19.80 9.61 -34.15
CA ARG A 186 21.25 9.79 -33.96
C ARG A 186 21.75 8.96 -32.78
N ARG A 187 22.90 8.31 -32.93
CA ARG A 187 23.60 7.62 -31.83
C ARG A 187 24.12 8.62 -30.82
N PHE A 188 24.01 8.31 -29.53
CA PHE A 188 24.75 8.95 -28.45
C PHE A 188 25.46 7.88 -27.60
N SER A 189 26.67 8.19 -27.13
CA SER A 189 27.60 7.22 -26.55
C SER A 189 27.30 6.91 -25.07
N PHE A 190 27.52 5.65 -24.69
CA PHE A 190 27.42 5.18 -23.31
C PHE A 190 28.54 5.76 -22.44
N VAL A 191 28.20 6.31 -21.28
CA VAL A 191 29.14 6.56 -20.17
C VAL A 191 28.79 5.59 -19.03
N GLN A 192 29.77 4.89 -18.49
CA GLN A 192 29.56 3.91 -17.41
C GLN A 192 29.31 4.62 -16.07
N PRO A 193 28.36 4.15 -15.24
CA PRO A 193 28.18 4.65 -13.88
C PRO A 193 29.20 4.01 -12.92
N VAL A 194 29.87 4.86 -12.13
CA VAL A 194 30.74 4.43 -11.03
C VAL A 194 29.92 3.76 -9.91
N VAL A 195 30.42 2.63 -9.43
CA VAL A 195 29.72 1.81 -8.41
C VAL A 195 29.88 2.43 -7.03
N ALA A 196 28.79 2.93 -6.44
CA ALA A 196 28.79 3.43 -5.07
C ALA A 196 28.94 2.27 -4.06
N SER A 197 29.84 2.44 -3.09
CA SER A 197 30.24 1.39 -2.15
C SER A 197 29.08 0.86 -1.29
N GLY A 198 28.70 -0.40 -1.50
CA GLY A 198 27.69 -1.08 -0.69
C GLY A 198 28.16 -1.33 0.74
N LEU A 199 27.42 -0.84 1.72
CA LEU A 199 27.65 -1.10 3.15
C LEU A 199 27.63 -2.60 3.44
N THR A 200 28.62 -3.10 4.18
CA THR A 200 28.74 -4.52 4.44
C THR A 200 27.77 -4.97 5.55
N PRO A 201 27.35 -6.25 5.59
CA PRO A 201 26.60 -6.79 6.72
C PRO A 201 27.36 -6.73 8.06
N ALA A 202 28.69 -6.58 8.05
CA ALA A 202 29.49 -6.44 9.25
C ALA A 202 29.23 -5.09 9.95
N ASP A 203 29.24 -3.99 9.20
CA ASP A 203 29.06 -2.62 9.72
C ASP A 203 27.70 -2.44 10.42
N ILE A 204 26.69 -3.17 9.93
CA ILE A 204 25.32 -3.14 10.47
C ILE A 204 25.19 -4.00 11.73
N CYS A 205 25.76 -5.20 11.75
CA CYS A 205 25.47 -6.19 12.78
C CYS A 205 26.52 -6.32 13.88
N LEU A 206 27.77 -5.88 13.65
CA LEU A 206 28.88 -6.06 14.60
C LEU A 206 29.22 -4.82 15.41
N SER A 207 28.62 -3.67 15.07
CA SER A 207 28.71 -2.44 15.87
C SER A 207 28.13 -2.66 17.29
N PRO A 208 28.68 -2.02 18.34
CA PRO A 208 28.17 -2.15 19.71
C PRO A 208 26.74 -1.62 19.85
N VAL A 209 26.06 -1.93 20.97
CA VAL A 209 24.80 -1.24 21.30
C VAL A 209 25.09 0.21 21.64
N ASP A 210 24.27 1.12 21.12
CA ASP A 210 24.45 2.56 21.27
C ASP A 210 23.08 3.22 21.50
N PRO A 211 22.78 3.64 22.74
CA PRO A 211 21.54 4.33 23.10
C PRO A 211 21.36 5.69 22.42
N GLY A 212 22.45 6.37 22.03
CA GLY A 212 22.45 7.76 21.58
C GLY A 212 22.23 8.80 22.69
N ASP A 213 22.50 10.07 22.37
CA ASP A 213 22.68 11.16 23.35
C ASP A 213 21.46 12.09 23.55
N CYS A 214 20.25 11.67 23.15
CA CYS A 214 19.00 12.41 23.34
C CYS A 214 18.24 11.99 24.62
N ASP A 215 17.03 12.53 24.84
CA ASP A 215 16.18 12.24 26.01
C ASP A 215 15.01 11.24 25.76
N GLY A 216 14.87 10.72 24.54
CA GLY A 216 13.78 9.80 24.20
C GLY A 216 13.90 8.42 24.85
N GLN A 217 12.84 7.62 24.77
CA GLN A 217 12.82 6.25 25.30
C GLN A 217 12.09 5.28 24.35
N GLU A 218 12.63 5.08 23.15
CA GLU A 218 12.07 4.14 22.16
C GLU A 218 12.67 2.73 22.35
N ARG A 219 11.82 1.71 22.51
CA ARG A 219 12.28 0.31 22.58
C ARG A 219 12.78 -0.15 21.20
N ARG A 220 14.09 -0.35 21.08
CA ARG A 220 14.78 -0.86 19.88
C ARG A 220 15.37 -2.24 20.15
N TYR A 221 15.97 -2.84 19.13
CA TYR A 221 16.64 -4.13 19.18
C TYR A 221 18.03 -4.05 18.54
N PHE A 222 19.00 -4.78 19.09
CA PHE A 222 20.35 -4.91 18.55
C PHE A 222 20.75 -6.39 18.50
N TYR A 223 21.71 -6.74 17.64
CA TYR A 223 22.32 -8.07 17.58
C TYR A 223 23.54 -8.12 18.49
N ASP A 224 23.56 -9.04 19.45
CA ASP A 224 24.75 -9.37 20.20
C ASP A 224 25.52 -10.51 19.49
N PRO A 225 26.75 -10.27 18.99
CA PRO A 225 27.56 -11.31 18.35
C PRO A 225 28.07 -12.38 19.33
N LYS A 226 28.15 -12.10 20.64
CA LYS A 226 28.55 -13.07 21.67
C LYS A 226 27.43 -14.09 21.91
N ALA A 227 26.21 -13.64 22.21
CA ALA A 227 25.04 -14.50 22.33
C ALA A 227 24.46 -14.99 20.99
N LYS A 228 24.95 -14.44 19.86
CA LYS A 228 24.44 -14.68 18.49
C LYS A 228 22.93 -14.45 18.37
N ARG A 229 22.39 -13.51 19.16
CA ARG A 229 20.96 -13.31 19.39
C ARG A 229 20.63 -11.82 19.45
N CYS A 230 19.43 -11.47 19.00
CA CYS A 230 18.92 -10.12 19.16
C CYS A 230 18.34 -9.88 20.55
N TYR A 231 18.63 -8.73 21.14
CA TYR A 231 18.09 -8.22 22.40
C TYR A 231 17.39 -6.88 22.19
N SER A 232 16.57 -6.45 23.16
CA SER A 232 16.00 -5.10 23.16
C SER A 232 16.80 -4.14 24.03
N PHE A 233 16.85 -2.87 23.64
CA PHE A 233 17.45 -1.78 24.42
C PHE A 233 16.58 -0.51 24.29
N LEU A 234 16.85 0.49 25.11
CA LEU A 234 16.26 1.82 25.01
C LEU A 234 17.15 2.71 24.14
N TYR A 235 16.56 3.31 23.11
CA TYR A 235 17.23 4.26 22.22
C TYR A 235 16.59 5.64 22.39
N THR A 236 17.44 6.67 22.41
CA THR A 236 17.04 8.01 22.83
C THR A 236 16.51 8.91 21.71
N GLY A 237 16.60 8.46 20.46
CA GLY A 237 16.00 9.13 19.30
C GLY A 237 17.02 9.68 18.31
N CYS A 238 18.19 10.11 18.77
CA CYS A 238 19.29 10.61 17.94
C CYS A 238 20.61 9.85 18.18
N GLY A 239 21.65 10.15 17.40
CA GLY A 239 22.93 9.44 17.46
C GLY A 239 22.80 7.98 17.03
N GLY A 240 23.46 7.07 17.76
CA GLY A 240 23.36 5.65 17.51
C GLY A 240 24.21 5.14 16.34
N ASN A 241 24.19 3.82 16.15
CA ASN A 241 24.76 3.16 14.98
C ASN A 241 23.77 2.19 14.32
N LYS A 242 24.21 1.50 13.26
CA LYS A 242 23.37 0.65 12.40
C LYS A 242 22.91 -0.66 13.06
N ASN A 243 23.44 -1.04 14.22
CA ASN A 243 22.96 -2.18 15.02
C ASN A 243 21.72 -1.80 15.86
N ASN A 244 20.78 -1.09 15.24
CA ASN A 244 19.61 -0.50 15.88
C ASN A 244 18.36 -0.74 15.02
N PHE A 245 17.56 -1.72 15.42
CA PHE A 245 16.40 -2.21 14.69
C PHE A 245 15.12 -1.93 15.49
N ARG A 246 14.09 -1.34 14.87
CA ARG A 246 12.77 -1.16 15.51
C ARG A 246 12.06 -2.47 15.85
N ILE A 247 12.31 -3.54 15.09
CA ILE A 247 11.57 -4.81 15.21
C ILE A 247 12.55 -5.98 15.36
N ARG A 248 12.33 -6.84 16.39
CA ARG A 248 13.14 -8.03 16.68
C ARG A 248 13.37 -8.93 15.45
N LYS A 249 12.32 -9.15 14.65
CA LYS A 249 12.36 -9.95 13.42
C LYS A 249 13.32 -9.37 12.37
N HIS A 250 13.47 -8.06 12.28
CA HIS A 250 14.40 -7.42 11.34
C HIS A 250 15.85 -7.64 11.76
N CYS A 251 16.16 -7.47 13.04
CA CYS A 251 17.47 -7.81 13.60
C CYS A 251 17.82 -9.29 13.34
N VAL A 252 16.90 -10.21 13.63
CA VAL A 252 17.11 -11.65 13.42
C VAL A 252 17.35 -11.97 11.95
N HIS A 253 16.53 -11.42 11.04
CA HIS A 253 16.69 -11.64 9.61
C HIS A 253 18.00 -11.05 9.05
N LYS A 254 18.41 -9.86 9.52
CA LYS A 254 19.59 -9.15 9.01
C LYS A 254 20.91 -9.69 9.59
N CYS A 255 20.92 -10.19 10.83
CA CYS A 255 22.14 -10.51 11.56
C CYS A 255 22.27 -11.98 12.02
N VAL A 256 21.17 -12.73 12.17
CA VAL A 256 21.20 -14.15 12.58
C VAL A 256 21.08 -15.08 11.37
N LEU A 257 20.11 -14.82 10.49
CA LEU A 257 19.75 -15.74 9.40
C LEU A 257 20.69 -15.79 8.17
N PRO A 258 21.51 -14.77 7.81
CA PRO A 258 22.27 -14.82 6.54
C PRO A 258 23.62 -15.54 6.65
N ARG A 259 23.98 -16.13 7.79
CA ARG A 259 25.24 -16.89 7.99
C ARG A 259 25.07 -18.41 8.07
N ARG A 260 23.91 -18.95 7.71
CA ARG A 260 23.80 -20.36 7.26
C ARG A 260 23.82 -20.34 5.74
N GLY A 261 24.90 -20.88 5.16
CA GLY A 261 25.16 -20.77 3.73
C GLY A 261 24.00 -21.25 2.87
N PHE A 262 23.67 -20.44 1.85
CA PHE A 262 22.74 -20.83 0.79
C PHE A 262 23.33 -22.00 0.00
N ASN A 263 22.96 -23.22 0.37
CA ASN A 263 23.00 -24.37 -0.51
C ASN A 263 21.56 -24.73 -0.88
N LEU A 264 21.06 -24.11 -1.96
CA LEU A 264 19.82 -24.48 -2.62
C LEU A 264 20.04 -25.76 -3.45
N SER A 265 20.32 -26.87 -2.76
CA SER A 265 20.34 -28.21 -3.36
C SER A 265 20.12 -29.27 -2.27
N LYS A 266 19.20 -30.20 -2.54
CA LYS A 266 18.81 -31.33 -1.68
C LYS A 266 18.46 -31.00 -0.21
N THR A 267 17.20 -30.61 0.00
CA THR A 267 16.43 -31.20 1.11
C THR A 267 15.29 -32.01 0.52
N MET A 268 15.54 -33.29 0.20
CA MET A 268 14.45 -34.24 0.03
C MET A 268 13.72 -34.35 1.38
N ILE A 269 12.40 -34.18 1.38
CA ILE A 269 11.58 -34.36 2.58
C ILE A 269 11.63 -35.86 2.94
N ARG A 270 12.55 -36.23 3.84
CA ARG A 270 12.66 -37.58 4.36
C ARG A 270 11.57 -37.77 5.42
N ILE A 271 10.36 -38.08 4.96
CA ILE A 271 9.23 -38.44 5.83
C ILE A 271 9.68 -39.62 6.71
N ARG A 272 9.84 -39.37 8.02
CA ARG A 272 10.03 -40.45 8.99
C ARG A 272 8.71 -41.17 9.18
N LYS A 273 8.56 -42.34 8.56
CA LYS A 273 7.44 -43.25 8.84
C LYS A 273 7.61 -43.85 10.25
N LYS A 274 6.95 -43.23 11.23
CA LYS A 274 6.69 -43.69 12.60
C LYS A 274 5.37 -43.02 13.02
N ASN A 275 4.29 -43.71 13.41
CA ASN A 275 4.06 -45.15 13.58
C ASN A 275 2.83 -45.58 12.75
N VAL A 276 2.82 -46.82 12.25
CA VAL A 276 1.61 -47.49 11.71
C VAL A 276 1.61 -48.92 12.23
N ASP A 277 1.61 -49.08 13.56
CA ASP A 277 1.62 -50.37 14.28
C ASP A 277 0.86 -50.27 15.62
N SER A 278 -0.21 -49.46 15.66
CA SER A 278 -1.03 -49.27 16.88
C SER A 278 -2.52 -49.06 16.60
N ILE A 279 -3.02 -49.53 15.45
CA ILE A 279 -4.45 -49.57 15.12
C ILE A 279 -4.77 -50.94 14.49
N VAL A 280 -4.55 -52.00 15.27
CA VAL A 280 -5.16 -53.32 15.14
C VAL A 280 -5.15 -53.95 16.53
N ASN A 281 -6.25 -53.76 17.25
CA ASN A 281 -6.76 -54.53 18.40
C ASN A 281 -7.85 -53.73 19.11
N LEU A 282 -8.97 -53.58 18.41
CA LEU A 282 -10.30 -53.30 18.94
C LEU A 282 -11.24 -54.08 18.02
N ASP A 283 -11.42 -55.37 18.35
CA ASP A 283 -12.48 -56.31 17.93
C ASP A 283 -11.96 -57.75 18.11
N ALA A 284 -11.91 -58.20 19.37
CA ALA A 284 -11.76 -59.58 19.82
C ALA A 284 -12.22 -59.68 21.29
#